data_AF-A0A849R3W4-F1
#
_entry.id   AF-A0A849R3W4-F1
#
_cell.length_a   1.000
_cell.length_b   1.000
_cell.length_c   1.000
_cell.angle_alpha   90.00
_cell.angle_beta   90.00
_cell.angle_gamma   90.00
#
_symmetry.space_group_name_H-M   'P 1'
#
loop_
_entity.id
_entity.type
_entity.pdbx_description
1 polymer ?
#
loop_
_entity_poly.entity_id
_entity_poly.type
_entity_poly.pdbx_seq_one_letter_code
_entity_poly.pdbx_strand_id
1 'polypeptide(L)' 'MNTQSRTITGIIAILLGLIILNGGYPNYILSTYGLLFIVIGIVIFLNKKEDDIEKIKSKKGEK' A
#
# COMPACT_ATOMS: atom_id res chain seq x y z
N MET A 1 2.91 0.82 13.34
CA MET A 1 3.66 0.98 12.07
C MET A 1 3.47 2.42 11.69
N ASN A 2 4.52 3.26 11.71
CA ASN A 2 4.32 4.70 11.58
C ASN A 2 3.46 5.03 10.34
N THR A 3 2.43 5.86 10.50
CA THR A 3 1.44 6.20 9.46
C THR A 3 2.09 6.63 8.13
N GLN A 4 3.22 7.33 8.24
CA GLN A 4 4.03 7.73 7.09
C GLN A 4 4.65 6.54 6.37
N SER A 5 5.15 5.54 7.11
CA SER A 5 5.71 4.32 6.53
C SER A 5 4.66 3.52 5.76
N ARG A 6 3.45 3.33 6.32
CA ARG A 6 2.35 2.67 5.58
C ARG A 6 2.01 3.39 4.28
N THR A 7 1.90 4.70 4.36
CA THR A 7 1.53 5.56 3.23
C THR A 7 2.60 5.46 2.13
N ILE A 8 3.88 5.53 2.49
CA ILE A 8 5.00 5.38 1.55
C ILE A 8 5.01 3.97 0.94
N THR A 9 4.87 2.91 1.75
CA THR A 9 4.83 1.52 1.26
C THR A 9 3.66 1.28 0.31
N GLY A 10 2.46 1.79 0.63
CA GLY A 10 1.29 1.69 -0.25
C GLY A 10 1.49 2.42 -1.58
N ILE A 11 2.05 3.64 -1.55
CA ILE A 11 2.36 4.41 -2.77
C ILE A 11 3.39 3.68 -3.64
N ILE A 12 4.47 3.15 -3.05
CA ILE A 12 5.50 2.39 -3.76
C ILE A 12 4.90 1.13 -4.41
N ALA A 13 4.04 0.40 -3.70
CA ALA A 13 3.39 -0.79 -4.23
C ALA A 13 2.48 -0.47 -5.43
N ILE A 14 1.72 0.64 -5.37
CA ILE A 14 0.87 1.11 -6.47
C ILE A 14 1.73 1.52 -7.67
N LEU A 15 2.81 2.28 -7.46
CA LEU A 15 3.72 2.72 -8.52
C LEU A 15 4.38 1.54 -9.23
N LEU A 16 4.84 0.53 -8.49
CA LEU A 16 5.40 -0.69 -9.07
C LEU A 16 4.38 -1.42 -9.95
N GLY A 17 3.14 -1.54 -9.50
CA GLY A 17 2.07 -2.15 -10.30
C GLY A 17 1.77 -1.37 -11.58
N LEU A 18 1.80 -0.03 -11.53
CA LEU A 18 1.60 0.83 -12.70
C LEU A 18 2.76 0.74 -13.71
N ILE A 19 4.00 0.60 -13.24
CA ILE A 19 5.18 0.39 -14.09
C ILE A 19 5.09 -0.97 -14.79
N ILE A 20 4.69 -2.02 -14.06
CA ILE A 20 4.48 -3.36 -14.63
C ILE A 20 3.39 -3.32 -15.72
N LEU A 21 2.30 -2.58 -15.50
CA LEU A 21 1.23 -2.43 -16.49
C LEU A 21 1.63 -1.59 -17.71
N ASN A 22 2.48 -0.57 -17.55
CA ASN A 22 2.95 0.29 -18.66
C ASN A 22 4.15 -0.29 -19.42
N GLY A 23 4.76 -1.38 -18.96
CA GLY A 23 5.94 -2.00 -19.56
C GLY A 23 5.77 -2.57 -20.98
N GLY A 24 4.60 -2.39 -21.61
CA GLY A 24 4.42 -2.54 -23.06
C GLY A 24 4.41 -3.97 -23.60
N TYR A 25 4.63 -5.00 -22.78
CA TYR A 25 4.54 -6.39 -23.21
C TYR A 25 3.11 -6.91 -23.08
N PRO A 26 2.48 -7.43 -24.16
CA PRO A 26 1.18 -8.09 -24.11
C PRO A 26 1.36 -9.49 -23.50
N ASN A 27 1.71 -9.52 -22.23
CA ASN A 27 1.81 -10.73 -21.45
C ASN A 27 0.74 -10.67 -20.37
N TYR A 28 -0.38 -11.37 -20.64
CA TYR A 28 -1.55 -11.45 -19.75
C TYR A 28 -1.16 -11.83 -18.32
N ILE A 29 -0.11 -12.65 -18.14
CA ILE A 29 0.40 -13.04 -16.83
C ILE A 29 0.97 -11.82 -16.10
N LEU A 30 1.81 -11.03 -16.76
CA LEU A 30 2.45 -9.84 -16.19
C LEU A 30 1.41 -8.78 -15.82
N SER A 31 0.40 -8.56 -16.67
CA SER A 31 -0.69 -7.63 -16.39
C SER A 31 -1.52 -8.06 -15.17
N THR A 32 -1.71 -9.37 -14.97
CA THR A 32 -2.42 -9.90 -13.80
C THR A 32 -1.62 -9.64 -12.52
N TYR A 33 -0.29 -9.83 -12.55
CA TYR A 33 0.58 -9.48 -11.42
C TYR A 33 0.60 -7.97 -11.13
N GLY A 34 0.65 -7.12 -12.17
CA GLY A 34 0.56 -5.68 -12.01
C GLY A 34 -0.74 -5.24 -11.33
N LEU A 35 -1.87 -5.84 -11.73
CA LEU A 35 -3.18 -5.59 -11.11
C LEU A 35 -3.20 -6.02 -9.63
N LEU A 36 -2.66 -7.20 -9.31
CA LEU A 36 -2.57 -7.69 -7.92
C LEU A 36 -1.71 -6.75 -7.05
N PHE A 37 -0.59 -6.24 -7.58
CA PHE A 37 0.25 -5.27 -6.88
C PHE A 37 -0.49 -3.97 -6.58
N ILE A 38 -1.30 -3.47 -7.52
CA ILE A 38 -2.13 -2.28 -7.30
C ILE A 38 -3.18 -2.56 -6.21
N VAL A 39 -3.87 -3.70 -6.27
CA VAL A 39 -4.89 -4.06 -5.27
C VAL A 39 -4.27 -4.16 -3.88
N ILE A 40 -3.14 -4.85 -3.73
CA ILE A 40 -2.42 -4.96 -2.46
C ILE A 40 -1.94 -3.59 -1.99
N GLY A 41 -1.38 -2.77 -2.88
CA GLY A 41 -0.92 -1.42 -2.56
C GLY A 41 -2.05 -0.51 -2.07
N ILE A 42 -3.24 -0.60 -2.69
CA ILE A 42 -4.45 0.12 -2.26
C ILE A 42 -4.91 -0.38 -0.89
N VAL A 43 -4.93 -1.70 -0.64
CA VAL A 43 -5.31 -2.26 0.66
C VAL A 43 -4.37 -1.77 1.75
N ILE A 44 -3.06 -1.79 1.51
CA ILE A 44 -2.06 -1.26 2.45
C ILE A 44 -2.26 0.24 2.67
N PHE A 45 -2.46 1.01 1.61
CA PHE A 45 -2.67 2.46 1.70
C PHE A 45 -3.94 2.82 2.49
N LEU A 46 -5.03 2.11 2.23
CA LEU A 46 -6.34 2.33 2.85
C LEU A 46 -6.49 1.69 4.24
N ASN A 47 -5.53 0.89 4.71
CA ASN A 47 -5.57 0.27 6.04
C ASN A 47 -5.31 1.26 7.19
N LYS A 48 -5.99 2.42 7.15
CA LYS A 48 -5.97 3.50 8.15
C LYS A 48 -6.45 3.08 9.54
N LYS A 49 -7.15 1.95 9.64
CA LYS A 49 -7.60 1.39 10.92
C LYS A 49 -6.43 1.11 11.86
N GLU A 50 -5.27 0.68 11.35
CA GLU A 50 -4.08 0.51 12.20
C GLU A 50 -3.55 1.83 12.77
N ASP A 51 -3.61 2.93 12.02
CA ASP A 51 -3.14 4.23 12.54
C ASP A 51 -4.01 4.73 13.69
N ASP A 52 -5.32 4.50 13.60
CA ASP A 52 -6.25 4.97 14.62
C ASP A 52 -6.01 4.23 15.95
N ILE A 53 -5.69 2.94 15.89
CA ILE A 53 -5.30 2.14 17.06
C ILE A 53 -3.98 2.65 17.64
N GLU A 54 -3.00 2.97 16.80
CA GLU A 54 -1.69 3.48 17.23
C GLU A 54 -1.79 4.87 17.87
N LYS A 55 -2.64 5.76 17.33
CA LYS A 55 -2.96 7.07 17.94
C LYS A 55 -3.61 6.93 19.31
N ILE A 56 -4.53 5.99 19.48
CA ILE A 56 -5.19 5.74 20.77
C ILE A 56 -4.18 5.19 21.78
N LYS A 57 -3.27 4.31 21.36
CA LYS A 57 -2.24 3.71 22.22
C LYS A 57 -1.19 4.75 22.65
N SER A 58 -0.76 5.62 21.74
CA SER A 58 0.11 6.77 22.04
C SER A 58 -0.53 7.69 23.10
N LYS A 59 -1.80 8.06 22.94
CA LYS A 59 -2.53 8.90 23.90
C LYS A 59 -2.71 8.26 25.28
N LYS A 60 -2.69 6.92 25.36
CA LYS A 60 -2.89 6.17 26.60
C LYS A 60 -1.58 5.91 27.35
N GLY A 61 -0.43 6.02 26.68
CA GLY A 61 0.90 5.82 27.28
C GLY A 61 1.53 7.06 27.90
N GLU A 62 0.98 8.26 27.68
CA GLU A 62 1.42 9.53 28.29
C GLU A 62 0.72 9.84 29.63
N LYS A 63 0.10 8.85 30.29
CA LYS A 63 -0.47 8.98 31.64
C LYS A 63 0.25 8.11 32.64
#